data_AF-A0A7X9PLF8-F1
#
_entry.id   AF-A0A7X9PLF8-F1
#
_cell.length_a   1.000
_cell.length_b   1.000
_cell.length_c   1.000
_cell.angle_alpha   90.00
_cell.angle_beta   90.00
_cell.angle_gamma   90.00
#
_symmetry.space_group_name_H-M   'P 1'
#
loop_
_entity.id
_entity.type
_entity.pdbx_description
1 polymer ?
#
loop_
_entity_poly.entity_id
_entity_poly.type
_entity_poly.pdbx_seq_one_letter_code
_entity_poly.pdbx_strand_id
1 'polypeptide(L)'
;MKKYFAFTSMLLLSFVLWQCTLEKKGDNMKTLLSEKTVKQAIDSLTHYYGNSKDKLALIEKGVTQAAALWDTSDGSADDFIAFCKENYAPTDSARKLLFEKISHNLEVLYGNFNRITIELLKPLHLSGPDIQPIDEMFGSYNVGAHLTDDLFENKIAFITILNFPNYSLKEKNELGKNWSRTEWAYARMGDIFTSRIPSTILQHMNDVLTKADTYISEYNICMGNVIDNNKQSLFPKDMKLITHWGLRDELKSNYANKENGLAKQKTIYEIMKHIIYQDIPQEVINSDQYQWNPFENKVYDQSNSITFKNEPDTRYEHLLNIFHAMQMIDPYSPQYPTYIQRKFEGEMEMPQEEVEKLFINFVTAPQIKQVANLISKRLGRPLEPFDIWYDGFKSRSTISEDLLTEKTRKLFPNTTAVQNYLPTILTKLGFEKAKANEIVSRITVDASRGAGHAWGSEMHGDNARLRTRIGEKGMDYKGYNIAVHEFGHNVEQTLSLYDVDYYMLKGIPNTAFTEALAFIFQKRDLDLLDIKDNNSEKFHMMTLDNVWACY
;
A
#
# COMPACT_ATOMS: atom_id res chain seq x y z
N MET A 1 28.52 -41.30 60.90
CA MET A 1 29.65 -42.09 60.34
C MET A 1 29.37 -42.40 58.88
N LYS A 2 30.30 -42.01 57.99
CA LYS A 2 30.52 -42.50 56.61
C LYS A 2 29.38 -42.25 55.59
N LYS A 3 29.58 -41.25 54.72
CA LYS A 3 30.06 -41.37 53.31
C LYS A 3 28.96 -41.82 52.35
N TYR A 4 28.47 -40.90 51.50
CA TYR A 4 28.12 -40.98 50.06
C TYR A 4 27.62 -39.54 49.72
N PHE A 5 28.37 -38.64 49.04
CA PHE A 5 28.62 -38.56 47.59
C PHE A 5 27.33 -38.88 46.79
N ALA A 6 26.75 -38.02 45.94
CA ALA A 6 27.41 -37.18 44.95
C ALA A 6 26.38 -36.27 44.23
N PHE A 7 26.87 -35.11 43.77
CA PHE A 7 26.41 -34.30 42.62
C PHE A 7 25.05 -33.57 42.67
N THR A 8 25.09 -32.28 43.04
CA THR A 8 24.48 -31.15 42.30
C THR A 8 24.75 -29.85 43.04
N SER A 9 25.82 -29.12 42.68
CA SER A 9 26.05 -27.68 42.98
C SER A 9 27.49 -27.31 42.65
N MET A 10 27.85 -27.22 41.36
CA MET A 10 29.01 -26.45 40.90
C MET A 10 28.99 -26.39 39.36
N LEU A 11 28.35 -25.35 38.81
CA LEU A 11 28.61 -24.78 37.48
C LEU A 11 27.72 -23.53 37.30
N LEU A 12 27.92 -22.58 38.22
CA LEU A 12 27.68 -21.16 38.01
C LEU A 12 29.08 -20.55 37.92
N LEU A 13 29.30 -19.65 36.96
CA LEU A 13 30.57 -19.04 36.53
C LEU A 13 31.38 -19.82 35.48
N SER A 14 30.97 -19.72 34.21
CA SER A 14 31.86 -19.54 33.04
C SER A 14 31.10 -19.64 31.71
N PHE A 15 30.16 -18.73 31.44
CA PHE A 15 29.72 -18.42 30.07
C PHE A 15 29.42 -16.92 29.98
N VAL A 16 30.48 -16.13 30.13
CA VAL A 16 30.54 -14.74 29.68
C VAL A 16 31.69 -14.72 28.66
N LEU A 17 31.46 -14.06 27.53
CA LEU A 17 32.37 -13.87 26.38
C LEU A 17 32.30 -14.95 25.28
N TRP A 18 31.15 -15.02 24.60
CA TRP A 18 31.17 -15.09 23.13
C TRP A 18 29.97 -14.36 22.52
N GLN A 19 29.83 -13.07 22.88
CA GLN A 19 29.25 -12.10 21.96
C GLN A 19 30.33 -11.80 20.93
N CYS A 20 30.33 -12.56 19.83
CA CYS A 20 30.83 -12.01 18.58
C CYS A 20 29.84 -10.92 18.18
N THR A 21 30.09 -9.70 18.67
CA THR A 21 29.77 -8.50 17.91
C THR A 21 30.58 -8.58 16.62
N LEU A 22 30.05 -9.30 15.63
CA LEU A 22 30.24 -8.91 14.25
C LEU A 22 29.38 -7.66 14.06
N GLU A 23 29.89 -6.53 14.54
CA GLU A 23 29.67 -5.30 13.81
C GLU A 23 30.20 -5.59 12.41
N LYS A 24 29.29 -5.94 11.48
CA LYS A 24 29.54 -5.71 10.06
C LYS A 24 29.64 -4.18 9.93
N LYS A 25 30.84 -3.65 10.22
CA LYS A 25 31.27 -2.36 9.73
C LYS A 25 30.95 -2.36 8.24
N GLY A 26 30.15 -1.38 7.83
CA GLY A 26 29.90 -1.09 6.43
C GLY A 26 31.24 -0.79 5.78
N ASP A 27 31.84 -1.82 5.20
CA ASP A 27 33.00 -1.68 4.34
C ASP A 27 32.50 -1.80 2.90
N ASN A 28 32.47 -0.64 2.26
CA ASN A 28 32.33 -0.48 0.83
C ASN A 28 33.46 -1.26 0.13
N MET A 29 33.21 -2.49 -0.26
CA MET A 29 33.93 -3.09 -1.39
C MET A 29 33.09 -4.20 -2.04
N LYS A 30 32.01 -3.81 -2.74
CA LYS A 30 31.45 -4.63 -3.82
C LYS A 30 32.54 -4.79 -4.88
N THR A 31 33.36 -5.83 -4.76
CA THR A 31 34.26 -6.20 -5.85
C THR A 31 33.42 -6.96 -6.85
N LEU A 32 32.88 -6.26 -7.83
CA LEU A 32 32.11 -6.86 -8.92
C LEU A 32 32.97 -7.92 -9.63
N LEU A 33 32.36 -9.04 -9.99
CA LEU A 33 33.02 -10.06 -10.81
C LEU A 33 33.53 -9.43 -12.11
N SER A 34 34.74 -9.82 -12.52
CA SER A 34 35.32 -9.29 -13.76
C SER A 34 34.49 -9.73 -14.98
N GLU A 35 34.42 -8.88 -16.01
CA GLU A 35 33.78 -9.24 -17.29
C GLU A 35 34.33 -10.55 -17.87
N LYS A 36 35.62 -10.83 -17.64
CA LYS A 36 36.27 -12.08 -18.04
C LYS A 36 35.65 -13.29 -17.34
N THR A 37 35.38 -13.21 -16.04
CA THR A 37 34.74 -14.28 -15.26
C THR A 37 33.32 -14.53 -15.74
N VAL A 38 32.54 -13.46 -15.94
CA VAL A 38 31.16 -13.55 -16.44
C VAL A 38 31.13 -14.22 -17.82
N LYS A 39 32.00 -13.78 -18.72
CA LYS A 39 32.14 -14.39 -20.06
C LYS A 39 32.53 -15.86 -19.97
N GLN A 40 33.46 -16.24 -19.09
CA GLN A 40 33.83 -17.65 -18.91
C GLN A 40 32.67 -18.52 -18.44
N ALA A 41 31.82 -18.02 -17.53
CA ALA A 41 30.62 -18.73 -17.11
C ALA A 41 29.61 -18.89 -18.27
N ILE A 42 29.36 -17.82 -19.03
CA ILE A 42 28.48 -17.83 -20.21
C ILE A 42 28.99 -18.82 -21.27
N ASP A 43 30.28 -18.73 -21.64
CA ASP A 43 30.90 -19.60 -22.63
C ASP A 43 30.80 -21.07 -22.21
N SER A 44 31.00 -21.35 -20.92
CA SER A 44 30.88 -22.71 -20.40
C SER A 44 29.45 -23.25 -20.48
N LEU A 45 28.43 -22.48 -20.11
CA LEU A 45 27.04 -22.94 -20.20
C LEU A 45 26.58 -23.05 -21.66
N THR A 46 26.98 -22.09 -22.49
CA THR A 46 26.70 -22.07 -23.93
C THR A 46 27.26 -23.30 -24.63
N HIS A 47 28.48 -23.72 -24.29
CA HIS A 47 29.11 -24.90 -24.87
C HIS A 47 28.28 -26.18 -24.65
N TYR A 48 27.69 -26.35 -23.47
CA TYR A 48 26.92 -27.56 -23.12
C TYR A 48 25.42 -27.45 -23.45
N TYR A 49 24.83 -26.25 -23.37
CA TYR A 49 23.37 -26.06 -23.36
C TYR A 49 22.84 -25.04 -24.38
N GLY A 50 23.71 -24.30 -25.08
CA GLY A 50 23.36 -23.25 -26.04
C GLY A 50 22.88 -23.76 -27.40
N ASN A 51 21.82 -24.59 -27.41
CA ASN A 51 21.34 -25.26 -28.62
C ASN A 51 20.33 -24.46 -29.46
N SER A 52 19.95 -23.25 -29.03
CA SER A 52 19.10 -22.32 -29.76
C SER A 52 19.46 -20.87 -29.42
N LYS A 53 19.08 -19.92 -30.28
CA LYS A 53 19.30 -18.49 -30.02
C LYS A 53 18.63 -18.02 -28.72
N ASP A 54 17.43 -18.53 -28.43
CA ASP A 54 16.68 -18.15 -27.23
C ASP A 54 17.38 -18.67 -25.97
N LYS A 55 17.93 -19.90 -26.00
CA LYS A 55 18.70 -20.42 -24.88
C LYS A 55 19.99 -19.65 -24.65
N LEU A 56 20.69 -19.24 -25.71
CA LEU A 56 21.88 -18.40 -25.60
C LEU A 56 21.55 -17.07 -24.90
N ALA A 57 20.50 -16.39 -25.33
CA ALA A 57 20.05 -15.14 -24.73
C ALA A 57 19.64 -15.31 -23.26
N LEU A 58 18.97 -16.40 -22.92
CA LEU A 58 18.60 -16.72 -21.54
C LEU A 58 19.81 -16.99 -20.64
N ILE A 59 20.79 -17.76 -21.12
CA ILE A 59 22.04 -18.03 -20.39
C ILE A 59 22.79 -16.72 -20.13
N GLU A 60 23.01 -15.92 -21.18
CA GLU A 60 23.71 -14.64 -21.08
C GLU A 60 23.04 -13.72 -20.06
N LYS A 61 21.71 -13.58 -20.15
CA LYS A 61 20.94 -12.73 -19.24
C LYS A 61 20.99 -13.23 -17.79
N GLY A 62 20.74 -14.52 -17.56
CA GLY A 62 20.74 -15.12 -16.22
C GLY A 62 22.10 -15.03 -15.54
N VAL A 63 23.18 -15.35 -16.26
CA VAL A 63 24.55 -15.27 -15.71
C VAL A 63 24.92 -13.81 -15.42
N THR A 64 24.62 -12.88 -16.33
CA THR A 64 24.95 -11.46 -16.15
C THR A 64 24.22 -10.84 -14.96
N GLN A 65 22.92 -11.13 -14.81
CA GLN A 65 22.13 -10.61 -13.68
C GLN A 65 22.56 -11.24 -12.35
N ALA A 66 22.87 -12.54 -12.32
CA ALA A 66 23.41 -13.19 -11.12
C ALA A 66 24.77 -12.57 -10.73
N ALA A 67 25.65 -12.32 -11.69
CA ALA A 67 26.94 -11.70 -11.46
C ALA A 67 26.84 -10.26 -10.91
N ALA A 68 25.82 -9.51 -11.31
CA ALA A 68 25.61 -8.14 -10.84
C ALA A 68 25.24 -8.05 -9.35
N LEU A 69 24.77 -9.15 -8.75
CA LEU A 69 24.37 -9.25 -7.34
C LEU A 69 25.31 -10.12 -6.50
N TRP A 70 26.29 -10.77 -7.14
CA TRP A 70 27.31 -11.59 -6.49
C TRP A 70 28.38 -10.73 -5.84
N ASP A 71 28.66 -10.96 -4.56
CA ASP A 71 29.72 -10.28 -3.82
C ASP A 71 30.73 -11.25 -3.21
N THR A 72 31.69 -10.72 -2.46
CA THR A 72 32.78 -11.51 -1.86
C THR A 72 32.30 -12.45 -0.75
N SER A 73 31.14 -12.21 -0.14
CA SER A 73 30.52 -13.12 0.81
C SER A 73 29.91 -14.34 0.12
N ASP A 74 29.68 -14.26 -1.18
CA ASP A 74 29.05 -15.33 -1.93
C ASP A 74 30.02 -16.41 -2.42
N GLY A 75 31.29 -16.06 -2.58
CA GLY A 75 32.33 -16.93 -3.10
C GLY A 75 33.24 -16.22 -4.09
N SER A 76 34.32 -16.90 -4.47
CA SER A 76 35.28 -16.44 -5.45
C SER A 76 34.74 -16.46 -6.88
N ALA A 77 35.52 -15.94 -7.83
CA ALA A 77 35.22 -16.02 -9.26
C ALA A 77 35.08 -17.46 -9.76
N ASP A 78 35.89 -18.39 -9.23
CA ASP A 78 35.81 -19.80 -9.60
C ASP A 78 34.57 -20.46 -9.01
N ASP A 79 34.18 -20.08 -7.79
CA ASP A 79 32.95 -20.55 -7.15
C ASP A 79 31.72 -20.11 -7.95
N PHE A 80 31.71 -18.87 -8.46
CA PHE A 80 30.64 -18.39 -9.34
C PHE A 80 30.52 -19.22 -10.62
N ILE A 81 31.65 -19.48 -11.29
CA ILE A 81 31.66 -20.30 -12.52
C ILE A 81 31.17 -21.73 -12.24
N ALA A 82 31.59 -22.34 -11.13
CA ALA A 82 31.13 -23.66 -10.72
C ALA A 82 29.62 -23.66 -10.40
N PHE A 83 29.18 -22.68 -9.61
CA PHE A 83 27.78 -22.47 -9.25
C PHE A 83 26.88 -22.42 -10.48
N CYS A 84 27.24 -21.62 -11.50
CA CYS A 84 26.47 -21.51 -12.73
C CYS A 84 26.32 -22.86 -13.45
N LYS A 85 27.37 -23.67 -13.52
CA LYS A 85 27.34 -24.98 -14.19
C LYS A 85 26.48 -26.00 -13.45
N GLU A 86 26.56 -26.00 -12.13
CA GLU A 86 25.86 -26.95 -11.28
C GLU A 86 24.37 -26.67 -11.18
N ASN A 87 23.97 -25.39 -11.23
CA ASN A 87 22.61 -24.96 -10.90
C ASN A 87 21.78 -24.49 -12.10
N TYR A 88 22.33 -24.51 -13.32
CA TYR A 88 21.55 -24.22 -14.52
C TYR A 88 20.64 -25.40 -14.88
N ALA A 89 19.37 -25.14 -15.14
CA ALA A 89 18.37 -26.12 -15.55
C ALA A 89 18.35 -26.24 -17.09
N PRO A 90 18.93 -27.29 -17.69
CA PRO A 90 19.29 -27.27 -19.12
C PRO A 90 18.15 -27.63 -20.08
N THR A 91 17.07 -28.22 -19.56
CA THR A 91 15.90 -28.67 -20.34
C THR A 91 14.63 -27.96 -19.87
N ASP A 92 13.66 -27.82 -20.76
CA ASP A 92 12.39 -27.16 -20.45
C ASP A 92 11.65 -27.87 -19.31
N SER A 93 11.73 -29.21 -19.25
CA SER A 93 11.16 -30.00 -18.16
C SER A 93 11.87 -29.76 -16.83
N ALA A 94 13.21 -29.70 -16.81
CA ALA A 94 13.97 -29.40 -15.60
C ALA A 94 13.70 -27.97 -15.11
N ARG A 95 13.63 -27.00 -16.03
CA ARG A 95 13.33 -25.60 -15.73
C ARG A 95 11.91 -25.46 -15.18
N LYS A 96 10.92 -26.13 -15.79
CA LYS A 96 9.53 -26.15 -15.28
C LYS A 96 9.43 -26.74 -13.88
N LEU A 97 10.09 -27.88 -13.64
CA LEU A 97 10.11 -28.50 -12.31
C LEU A 97 10.77 -27.58 -11.27
N LEU A 98 11.86 -26.90 -11.64
CA LEU A 98 12.53 -25.93 -10.78
C LEU A 98 11.59 -24.75 -10.46
N PHE A 99 10.92 -24.21 -11.47
CA PHE A 99 9.93 -23.14 -11.31
C PHE A 99 8.81 -23.53 -10.34
N GLU A 100 8.20 -24.70 -10.53
CA GLU A 100 7.09 -25.16 -9.68
C GLU A 100 7.52 -25.30 -8.22
N LYS A 101 8.73 -25.82 -7.96
CA LYS A 101 9.28 -25.94 -6.61
C LYS A 101 9.56 -24.59 -5.97
N ILE A 102 10.19 -23.67 -6.70
CA ILE A 102 10.49 -22.32 -6.19
C ILE A 102 9.18 -21.57 -5.94
N SER A 103 8.26 -21.57 -6.91
CA SER A 103 6.96 -20.90 -6.80
C SER A 103 6.17 -21.38 -5.59
N HIS A 104 6.11 -22.69 -5.36
CA HIS A 104 5.43 -23.25 -4.18
C HIS A 104 6.08 -22.81 -2.86
N ASN A 105 7.41 -22.85 -2.78
CA ASN A 105 8.10 -22.46 -1.54
C ASN A 105 7.97 -20.95 -1.26
N LEU A 106 7.98 -20.12 -2.30
CA LEU A 106 7.74 -18.68 -2.16
C LEU A 106 6.30 -18.38 -1.71
N GLU A 107 5.31 -19.13 -2.21
CA GLU A 107 3.95 -19.06 -1.70
C GLU A 107 3.87 -19.36 -0.21
N VAL A 108 4.50 -20.45 0.22
CA VAL A 108 4.54 -20.81 1.65
C VAL A 108 5.18 -19.69 2.46
N LEU A 109 6.31 -19.14 2.01
CA LEU A 109 7.01 -18.07 2.72
C LEU A 109 6.18 -16.78 2.79
N TYR A 110 5.78 -16.23 1.65
CA TYR A 110 5.05 -14.96 1.58
C TYR A 110 3.69 -15.06 2.27
N GLY A 111 2.97 -16.16 2.08
CA GLY A 111 1.72 -16.44 2.78
C GLY A 111 1.84 -16.42 4.30
N ASN A 112 2.85 -17.10 4.84
CA ASN A 112 3.05 -17.16 6.28
C ASN A 112 3.56 -15.84 6.87
N PHE A 113 4.47 -15.15 6.18
CA PHE A 113 4.90 -13.82 6.61
C PHE A 113 3.74 -12.82 6.61
N ASN A 114 2.94 -12.78 5.54
CA ASN A 114 1.76 -11.95 5.47
C ASN A 114 0.79 -12.24 6.64
N ARG A 115 0.55 -13.52 6.93
CA ARG A 115 -0.29 -13.92 8.05
C ARG A 115 0.25 -13.42 9.40
N ILE A 116 1.54 -13.57 9.67
CA ILE A 116 2.14 -13.06 10.92
C ILE A 116 2.00 -11.54 10.98
N THR A 117 2.31 -10.83 9.89
CA THR A 117 2.15 -9.36 9.80
C THR A 117 0.72 -8.92 10.11
N ILE A 118 -0.29 -9.58 9.51
CA ILE A 118 -1.70 -9.29 9.78
C ILE A 118 -2.00 -9.46 11.28
N GLU A 119 -1.58 -10.57 11.88
CA GLU A 119 -1.85 -10.86 13.29
C GLU A 119 -1.18 -9.83 14.24
N LEU A 120 0.07 -9.43 13.96
CA LEU A 120 0.80 -8.43 14.75
C LEU A 120 0.17 -7.03 14.64
N LEU A 121 -0.43 -6.69 13.50
CA LEU A 121 -1.04 -5.39 13.26
C LEU A 121 -2.50 -5.28 13.68
N LYS A 122 -3.13 -6.38 14.12
CA LYS A 122 -4.52 -6.36 14.59
C LYS A 122 -4.79 -5.30 15.67
N PRO A 123 -3.95 -5.14 16.72
CA PRO A 123 -4.19 -4.13 17.75
C PRO A 123 -4.24 -2.70 17.19
N LEU A 124 -3.39 -2.41 16.20
CA LEU A 124 -3.30 -1.09 15.56
C LEU A 124 -4.44 -0.85 14.56
N HIS A 125 -4.88 -1.89 13.85
CA HIS A 125 -5.80 -1.75 12.73
C HIS A 125 -7.28 -2.01 13.07
N LEU A 126 -7.55 -2.94 14.00
CA LEU A 126 -8.91 -3.40 14.31
C LEU A 126 -9.49 -2.69 15.53
N SER A 127 -10.80 -2.42 15.51
CA SER A 127 -11.50 -1.83 16.64
C SER A 127 -11.28 -2.66 17.92
N GLY A 128 -10.91 -2.01 19.02
CA GLY A 128 -10.56 -2.68 20.27
C GLY A 128 -10.09 -1.70 21.36
N PRO A 129 -9.41 -2.20 22.41
CA PRO A 129 -8.84 -1.39 23.50
C PRO A 129 -7.88 -0.30 23.01
N ASP A 130 -7.50 0.67 23.82
CA ASP A 130 -6.54 1.71 23.41
C ASP A 130 -5.18 1.10 23.03
N ILE A 131 -4.57 1.64 21.97
CA ILE A 131 -3.24 1.24 21.48
C ILE A 131 -2.21 1.50 22.58
N GLN A 132 -1.31 0.54 22.80
CA GLN A 132 -0.20 0.65 23.74
C GLN A 132 1.13 0.83 23.00
N PRO A 133 2.17 1.41 23.63
CA PRO A 133 3.48 1.57 23.00
C PRO A 133 4.08 0.26 22.47
N ILE A 134 3.80 -0.87 23.12
CA ILE A 134 4.27 -2.19 22.66
C ILE A 134 3.59 -2.65 21.36
N ASP A 135 2.34 -2.23 21.11
CA ASP A 135 1.63 -2.54 19.86
C ASP A 135 2.31 -1.85 18.68
N GLU A 136 2.77 -0.61 18.86
CA GLU A 136 3.54 0.13 17.85
C GLU A 136 4.90 -0.52 17.59
N MET A 137 5.57 -1.02 18.63
CA MET A 137 6.84 -1.75 18.49
C MET A 137 6.66 -3.03 17.66
N PHE A 138 5.60 -3.79 17.91
CA PHE A 138 5.28 -4.97 17.10
C PHE A 138 4.77 -4.61 15.70
N GLY A 139 4.04 -3.50 15.55
CA GLY A 139 3.59 -3.03 14.24
C GLY A 139 4.72 -2.54 13.35
N SER A 140 5.81 -2.03 13.95
CA SER A 140 7.03 -1.59 13.24
C SER A 140 7.94 -2.76 12.83
N TYR A 141 7.67 -3.97 13.33
CA TYR A 141 8.52 -5.14 13.08
C TYR A 141 8.23 -5.76 11.71
N ASN A 142 9.24 -5.80 10.83
CA ASN A 142 9.12 -6.48 9.54
C ASN A 142 9.59 -7.93 9.66
N VAL A 143 8.63 -8.85 9.69
CA VAL A 143 8.85 -10.30 9.83
C VAL A 143 9.66 -10.91 8.69
N GLY A 144 9.68 -10.28 7.52
CA GLY A 144 10.38 -10.73 6.32
C GLY A 144 11.68 -9.98 6.03
N ALA A 145 12.14 -9.09 6.92
CA ALA A 145 13.27 -8.20 6.66
C ALA A 145 14.56 -8.94 6.23
N HIS A 146 14.81 -10.12 6.80
CA HIS A 146 15.98 -10.95 6.50
C HIS A 146 15.78 -11.96 5.38
N LEU A 147 14.55 -12.17 4.90
CA LEU A 147 14.25 -13.25 3.97
C LEU A 147 15.13 -13.18 2.71
N THR A 148 15.24 -12.00 2.10
CA THR A 148 16.04 -11.83 0.89
C THR A 148 17.52 -12.07 1.16
N ASP A 149 18.06 -11.56 2.27
CA ASP A 149 19.46 -11.80 2.68
C ASP A 149 19.73 -13.31 2.82
N ASP A 150 18.84 -14.03 3.52
CA ASP A 150 18.95 -15.48 3.74
C ASP A 150 18.89 -16.27 2.42
N LEU A 151 18.05 -15.85 1.47
CA LEU A 151 17.91 -16.48 0.15
C LEU A 151 19.13 -16.21 -0.76
N PHE A 152 19.84 -15.10 -0.57
CA PHE A 152 21.15 -14.89 -1.21
C PHE A 152 22.23 -15.76 -0.55
N GLU A 153 22.27 -15.79 0.79
CA GLU A 153 23.26 -16.56 1.55
C GLU A 153 23.19 -18.06 1.23
N ASN A 154 21.99 -18.64 1.17
CA ASN A 154 21.77 -20.04 0.81
C ASN A 154 21.71 -20.32 -0.70
N LYS A 155 21.96 -19.31 -1.54
CA LYS A 155 22.01 -19.34 -3.01
C LYS A 155 20.69 -19.55 -3.75
N ILE A 156 19.54 -19.67 -3.08
CA ILE A 156 18.24 -19.81 -3.74
C ILE A 156 17.94 -18.62 -4.66
N ALA A 157 18.27 -17.40 -4.24
CA ALA A 157 18.12 -16.20 -5.06
C ALA A 157 18.94 -16.29 -6.35
N PHE A 158 20.20 -16.71 -6.28
CA PHE A 158 21.05 -16.88 -7.46
C PHE A 158 20.59 -18.00 -8.38
N ILE A 159 20.09 -19.12 -7.84
CA ILE A 159 19.49 -20.20 -8.63
C ILE A 159 18.29 -19.65 -9.41
N THR A 160 17.47 -18.83 -8.75
CA THR A 160 16.30 -18.20 -9.36
C THR A 160 16.70 -17.26 -10.48
N ILE A 161 17.61 -16.31 -10.23
CA ILE A 161 18.09 -15.34 -11.23
C ILE A 161 18.71 -16.03 -12.45
N LEU A 162 19.54 -17.05 -12.20
CA LEU A 162 20.24 -17.80 -13.25
C LEU A 162 19.27 -18.47 -14.23
N ASN A 163 18.15 -18.99 -13.72
CA ASN A 163 17.20 -19.79 -14.49
C ASN A 163 15.96 -19.01 -14.94
N PHE A 164 15.62 -17.91 -14.27
CA PHE A 164 14.46 -17.06 -14.52
C PHE A 164 14.91 -15.60 -14.43
N PRO A 165 15.69 -15.10 -15.40
CA PRO A 165 16.17 -13.73 -15.34
C PRO A 165 15.03 -12.71 -15.48
N ASN A 166 15.23 -11.53 -14.88
CA ASN A 166 14.33 -10.38 -15.02
C ASN A 166 14.31 -9.84 -16.46
N TYR A 167 13.14 -9.38 -16.87
CA TYR A 167 12.94 -8.60 -18.10
C TYR A 167 12.56 -7.18 -17.73
N SER A 168 13.24 -6.21 -18.35
CA SER A 168 12.87 -4.80 -18.24
C SER A 168 11.45 -4.56 -18.75
N LEU A 169 10.82 -3.45 -18.32
CA LEU A 169 9.48 -3.10 -18.78
C LEU A 169 9.41 -3.01 -20.31
N LYS A 170 10.44 -2.45 -20.95
CA LYS A 170 10.56 -2.39 -22.41
C LYS A 170 10.52 -3.78 -23.04
N GLU A 171 11.33 -4.71 -22.52
CA GLU A 171 11.36 -6.09 -23.02
C GLU A 171 10.01 -6.79 -22.81
N LYS A 172 9.36 -6.61 -21.65
CA LYS A 172 8.02 -7.16 -21.39
C LYS A 172 6.99 -6.63 -22.41
N ASN A 173 7.03 -5.34 -22.74
CA ASN A 173 6.13 -4.72 -23.73
C ASN A 173 6.37 -5.21 -25.17
N GLU A 174 7.62 -5.49 -25.53
CA GLU A 174 8.01 -5.95 -26.87
C GLU A 174 7.78 -7.46 -27.04
N LEU A 175 8.23 -8.27 -26.08
CA LEU A 175 8.27 -9.73 -26.16
C LEU A 175 7.00 -10.38 -25.60
N GLY A 176 6.41 -9.80 -24.56
CA GLY A 176 5.31 -10.39 -23.78
C GLY A 176 4.04 -10.65 -24.57
N LYS A 177 3.85 -9.98 -25.70
CA LYS A 177 2.74 -10.21 -26.64
C LYS A 177 2.74 -11.63 -27.23
N ASN A 178 3.91 -12.27 -27.27
CA ASN A 178 4.10 -13.60 -27.83
C ASN A 178 4.34 -14.67 -26.76
N TRP A 179 4.38 -14.29 -25.48
CA TRP A 179 4.61 -15.22 -24.39
C TRP A 179 3.35 -16.03 -24.06
N SER A 180 3.54 -17.32 -23.90
CA SER A 180 2.60 -18.20 -23.21
C SER A 180 2.47 -17.79 -21.74
N ARG A 181 1.42 -18.30 -21.07
CA ARG A 181 1.23 -18.07 -19.62
C ARG A 181 2.40 -18.58 -18.79
N THR A 182 3.02 -19.70 -19.19
CA THR A 182 4.21 -20.23 -18.52
C THR A 182 5.40 -19.28 -18.64
N GLU A 183 5.62 -18.70 -19.83
CA GLU A 183 6.71 -17.73 -20.03
C GLU A 183 6.47 -16.44 -19.25
N TRP A 184 5.24 -15.95 -19.18
CA TRP A 184 4.88 -14.86 -18.28
C TRP A 184 5.15 -15.19 -16.82
N ALA A 185 4.84 -16.41 -16.37
CA ALA A 185 5.10 -16.83 -15.00
C ALA A 185 6.61 -16.91 -14.70
N TYR A 186 7.41 -17.33 -15.68
CA TYR A 186 8.88 -17.29 -15.58
C TYR A 186 9.42 -15.87 -15.53
N ALA A 187 8.86 -14.94 -16.31
CA ALA A 187 9.26 -13.53 -16.25
C ALA A 187 8.94 -12.91 -14.88
N ARG A 188 7.75 -13.22 -14.32
CA ARG A 188 7.37 -12.79 -12.96
C ARG A 188 8.25 -13.38 -11.87
N MET A 189 8.70 -14.62 -12.03
CA MET A 189 9.71 -15.21 -11.14
C MET A 189 11.00 -14.40 -11.11
N GLY A 190 11.42 -13.88 -12.27
CA GLY A 190 12.60 -13.03 -12.38
C GLY A 190 12.48 -11.66 -11.72
N ASP A 191 11.26 -11.18 -11.47
CA ASP A 191 11.04 -9.87 -10.85
C ASP A 191 11.38 -9.86 -9.34
N ILE A 192 11.45 -11.03 -8.70
CA ILE A 192 11.63 -11.16 -7.24
C ILE A 192 13.01 -10.66 -6.78
N PHE A 193 14.07 -11.02 -7.50
CA PHE A 193 15.46 -10.78 -7.08
C PHE A 193 16.19 -9.80 -8.01
N THR A 194 15.61 -8.62 -8.18
CA THR A 194 16.19 -7.51 -8.98
C THR A 194 17.10 -6.59 -8.18
N SER A 195 17.13 -6.76 -6.86
CA SER A 195 17.93 -5.99 -5.90
C SER A 195 18.37 -6.87 -4.73
N ARG A 196 19.42 -6.43 -4.02
CA ARG A 196 19.93 -7.08 -2.80
C ARG A 196 20.10 -6.04 -1.71
N ILE A 197 18.98 -5.64 -1.12
CA ILE A 197 18.91 -4.59 -0.10
C ILE A 197 19.16 -5.22 1.27
N PRO A 198 20.14 -4.72 2.05
CA PRO A 198 20.37 -5.22 3.40
C PRO A 198 19.12 -5.11 4.28
N SER A 199 18.84 -6.17 5.04
CA SER A 199 17.77 -6.24 6.04
C SER A 199 17.74 -5.05 7.01
N THR A 200 18.91 -4.53 7.42
CA THR A 200 19.01 -3.36 8.31
C THR A 200 18.44 -2.08 7.67
N ILE A 201 18.61 -1.92 6.35
CA ILE A 201 18.03 -0.79 5.61
C ILE A 201 16.52 -0.98 5.47
N LEU A 202 16.06 -2.20 5.16
CA LEU A 202 14.63 -2.51 5.07
C LEU A 202 13.92 -2.28 6.42
N GLN A 203 14.53 -2.67 7.53
CA GLN A 203 13.98 -2.46 8.87
C GLN A 203 13.97 -0.97 9.24
N HIS A 204 15.03 -0.23 8.91
CA HIS A 204 15.06 1.23 9.11
C HIS A 204 13.98 1.94 8.30
N MET A 205 13.77 1.56 7.03
CA MET A 205 12.70 2.11 6.20
C MET A 205 11.32 1.86 6.82
N ASN A 206 11.04 0.66 7.32
CA ASN A 206 9.76 0.35 7.98
C ASN A 206 9.56 1.15 9.28
N ASP A 207 10.61 1.35 10.08
CA ASP A 207 10.55 2.20 11.28
C ASP A 207 10.23 3.66 10.92
N VAL A 208 10.90 4.22 9.91
CA VAL A 208 10.66 5.59 9.43
C VAL A 208 9.24 5.77 8.89
N LEU A 209 8.76 4.82 8.08
CA LEU A 209 7.40 4.84 7.54
C LEU A 209 6.35 4.72 8.65
N THR A 210 6.53 3.78 9.60
CA THR A 210 5.58 3.59 10.71
C THR A 210 5.49 4.84 11.57
N LYS A 211 6.62 5.50 11.88
CA LYS A 211 6.63 6.77 12.61
C LYS A 211 5.87 7.88 11.88
N ALA A 212 6.02 7.98 10.56
CA ALA A 212 5.30 8.95 9.76
C ALA A 212 3.79 8.65 9.69
N ASP A 213 3.42 7.37 9.56
CA ASP A 213 2.02 6.93 9.54
C ASP A 213 1.34 7.14 10.90
N THR A 214 2.03 6.87 12.01
CA THR A 214 1.55 7.18 13.36
C THR A 214 1.34 8.68 13.54
N TYR A 215 2.33 9.50 13.15
CA TYR A 215 2.20 10.97 13.18
C TYR A 215 0.93 11.42 12.45
N ILE A 216 0.68 10.92 11.24
CA ILE A 216 -0.52 11.28 10.46
C ILE A 216 -1.81 10.72 11.09
N SER A 217 -1.80 9.48 11.57
CA SER A 217 -2.97 8.77 12.10
C SER A 217 -3.47 9.36 13.42
N GLU A 218 -2.55 9.86 14.24
CA GLU A 218 -2.86 10.47 15.51
C GLU A 218 -3.15 11.96 15.39
N TYR A 219 -2.88 12.61 14.27
CA TYR A 219 -3.07 14.06 14.14
C TYR A 219 -4.53 14.44 13.90
N ASN A 220 -5.18 15.02 14.91
CA ASN A 220 -6.57 15.46 14.81
C ASN A 220 -6.77 16.92 15.24
N ILE A 221 -7.83 17.53 14.70
CA ILE A 221 -8.35 18.84 15.11
C ILE A 221 -9.73 18.66 15.73
N CYS A 222 -9.91 19.22 16.92
CA CYS A 222 -11.21 19.30 17.61
C CYS A 222 -12.02 20.47 17.03
N MET A 223 -12.75 20.20 15.94
CA MET A 223 -13.46 21.22 15.15
C MET A 223 -14.51 21.98 15.96
N GLY A 224 -15.12 21.36 16.98
CA GLY A 224 -16.07 22.02 17.88
C GLY A 224 -15.49 23.24 18.61
N ASN A 225 -14.17 23.27 18.78
CA ASN A 225 -13.42 24.34 19.44
C ASN A 225 -12.83 25.37 18.47
N VAL A 226 -13.02 25.17 17.16
CA VAL A 226 -12.61 26.15 16.15
C VAL A 226 -13.67 27.24 16.10
N ILE A 227 -13.21 28.49 16.22
CA ILE A 227 -14.06 29.69 16.23
C ILE A 227 -13.71 30.63 15.08
N ASP A 228 -14.67 31.44 14.65
CA ASP A 228 -14.46 32.51 13.68
C ASP A 228 -14.03 33.84 14.35
N ASN A 229 -13.89 34.89 13.55
CA ASN A 229 -13.57 36.25 14.03
C ASN A 229 -14.65 36.85 14.96
N ASN A 230 -15.86 36.30 14.96
CA ASN A 230 -16.95 36.68 15.86
C ASN A 230 -17.00 35.82 17.12
N LYS A 231 -15.99 34.95 17.33
CA LYS A 231 -15.92 33.94 18.41
C LYS A 231 -17.07 32.93 18.39
N GLN A 232 -17.62 32.64 17.21
CA GLN A 232 -18.66 31.63 17.02
C GLN A 232 -18.05 30.33 16.49
N SER A 233 -18.51 29.19 17.01
CA SER A 233 -18.17 27.87 16.46
C SER A 233 -19.17 27.48 15.37
N LEU A 234 -18.66 27.03 14.24
CA LEU A 234 -19.48 26.57 13.11
C LEU A 234 -19.72 25.05 13.12
N PHE A 235 -18.95 24.31 13.91
CA PHE A 235 -18.92 22.85 13.88
C PHE A 235 -19.58 22.23 15.13
N PRO A 236 -20.10 21.01 15.05
CA PRO A 236 -20.61 20.30 16.23
C PRO A 236 -19.54 20.17 17.31
N LYS A 237 -19.96 20.29 18.58
CA LYS A 237 -19.07 20.30 19.73
C LYS A 237 -18.14 19.08 19.80
N ASP A 238 -18.67 17.90 19.49
CA ASP A 238 -17.93 16.63 19.61
C ASP A 238 -17.20 16.24 18.30
N MET A 239 -17.17 17.14 17.30
CA MET A 239 -16.53 16.85 16.02
C MET A 239 -15.01 16.88 16.15
N LYS A 240 -14.38 15.71 15.96
CA LYS A 240 -12.93 15.53 15.86
C LYS A 240 -12.58 14.98 14.49
N LEU A 241 -11.70 15.66 13.77
CA LEU A 241 -11.29 15.29 12.41
C LEU A 241 -9.80 14.99 12.35
N ILE A 242 -9.46 13.82 11.84
CA ILE A 242 -8.09 13.48 11.43
C ILE A 242 -7.65 14.38 10.27
N THR A 243 -6.41 14.88 10.29
CA THR A 243 -5.94 15.84 9.30
C THR A 243 -5.64 15.24 7.94
N HIS A 244 -5.37 13.93 7.88
CA HIS A 244 -5.06 13.22 6.63
C HIS A 244 -6.18 13.30 5.59
N TRP A 245 -7.39 12.84 5.94
CA TRP A 245 -8.57 12.87 5.06
C TRP A 245 -9.82 13.47 5.70
N GLY A 246 -9.89 13.59 7.03
CA GLY A 246 -11.08 14.06 7.74
C GLY A 246 -11.44 15.50 7.40
N LEU A 247 -10.45 16.39 7.39
CA LEU A 247 -10.63 17.79 6.99
C LEU A 247 -11.16 17.91 5.55
N ARG A 248 -10.53 17.21 4.60
CA ARG A 248 -10.97 17.17 3.19
C ARG A 248 -12.41 16.68 3.08
N ASP A 249 -12.75 15.58 3.74
CA ASP A 249 -14.07 14.97 3.62
C ASP A 249 -15.16 15.85 4.22
N GLU A 250 -14.89 16.52 5.36
CA GLU A 250 -15.82 17.51 5.92
C GLU A 250 -15.92 18.75 5.01
N LEU A 251 -14.84 19.19 4.35
CA LEU A 251 -14.93 20.27 3.37
C LEU A 251 -15.89 19.90 2.23
N LYS A 252 -15.80 18.66 1.74
CA LYS A 252 -16.67 18.12 0.69
C LYS A 252 -18.13 18.02 1.11
N SER A 253 -18.40 17.58 2.34
CA SER A 253 -19.79 17.43 2.84
C SER A 253 -20.54 18.77 2.87
N ASN A 254 -19.82 19.89 2.94
CA ASN A 254 -20.40 21.22 3.06
C ASN A 254 -20.83 21.88 1.73
N TYR A 255 -20.61 21.27 0.55
CA TYR A 255 -21.09 21.83 -0.73
C TYR A 255 -22.63 21.91 -0.83
N ALA A 256 -23.34 21.00 -0.15
CA ALA A 256 -24.81 21.01 -0.13
C ALA A 256 -25.40 22.00 0.88
N ASN A 257 -24.59 22.51 1.82
CA ASN A 257 -25.02 23.42 2.87
C ASN A 257 -25.08 24.87 2.37
N LYS A 258 -26.29 25.34 2.05
CA LYS A 258 -26.53 26.66 1.46
C LYS A 258 -26.38 27.83 2.44
N GLU A 259 -26.48 27.58 3.74
CA GLU A 259 -26.46 28.64 4.76
C GLU A 259 -25.02 28.97 5.17
N ASN A 260 -24.30 27.97 5.69
CA ASN A 260 -22.98 28.17 6.29
C ASN A 260 -21.87 27.33 5.62
N GLY A 261 -22.19 26.62 4.53
CA GLY A 261 -21.25 25.70 3.89
C GLY A 261 -19.96 26.36 3.46
N LEU A 262 -20.03 27.51 2.77
CA LEU A 262 -18.83 28.23 2.33
C LEU A 262 -17.96 28.72 3.49
N ALA A 263 -18.58 29.20 4.57
CA ALA A 263 -17.84 29.65 5.75
C ALA A 263 -17.07 28.48 6.38
N LYS A 264 -17.73 27.32 6.56
CA LYS A 264 -17.10 26.09 7.03
C LYS A 264 -15.94 25.63 6.14
N GLN A 265 -16.14 25.64 4.82
CA GLN A 265 -15.11 25.27 3.86
C GLN A 265 -13.88 26.18 3.96
N LYS A 266 -14.09 27.50 4.08
CA LYS A 266 -13.01 28.48 4.27
C LYS A 266 -12.27 28.29 5.58
N THR A 267 -12.98 28.00 6.67
CA THR A 267 -12.36 27.70 7.97
C THR A 267 -11.48 26.45 7.86
N ILE A 268 -11.97 25.36 7.27
CA ILE A 268 -11.17 24.14 7.09
C ILE A 268 -9.95 24.41 6.21
N TYR A 269 -10.11 25.15 5.12
CA TYR A 269 -9.01 25.52 4.24
C TYR A 269 -7.93 26.34 4.98
N GLU A 270 -8.33 27.26 5.85
CA GLU A 270 -7.39 28.02 6.69
C GLU A 270 -6.61 27.11 7.64
N ILE A 271 -7.30 26.17 8.29
CA ILE A 271 -6.65 25.15 9.14
C ILE A 271 -5.62 24.34 8.35
N MET A 272 -5.99 23.88 7.14
CA MET A 272 -5.08 23.13 6.29
C MET A 272 -3.83 23.94 5.92
N LYS A 273 -3.98 25.24 5.66
CA LYS A 273 -2.83 26.13 5.42
C LYS A 273 -1.91 26.20 6.64
N HIS A 274 -2.46 26.34 7.85
CA HIS A 274 -1.62 26.39 9.05
C HIS A 274 -0.84 25.11 9.31
N ILE A 275 -1.45 23.96 9.04
CA ILE A 275 -0.77 22.67 9.10
C ILE A 275 0.37 22.61 8.08
N ILE A 276 0.12 23.05 6.84
CA ILE A 276 1.13 23.04 5.75
C ILE A 276 2.26 24.04 6.03
N TYR A 277 1.94 25.23 6.54
CA TYR A 277 2.94 26.25 6.87
C TYR A 277 3.69 25.96 8.17
N GLN A 278 3.29 24.93 8.93
CA GLN A 278 3.85 24.58 10.24
C GLN A 278 3.82 25.78 11.20
N ASP A 279 2.74 26.56 11.15
CA ASP A 279 2.47 27.67 12.07
C ASP A 279 1.18 27.46 12.87
N ILE A 280 0.59 26.27 12.78
CA ILE A 280 -0.50 25.83 13.64
C ILE A 280 -0.06 25.81 15.11
N PRO A 281 -0.89 26.28 16.06
CA PRO A 281 -0.60 26.16 17.49
C PRO A 281 -0.50 24.70 17.93
N GLN A 282 0.57 24.33 18.62
CA GLN A 282 0.75 22.97 19.13
C GLN A 282 -0.37 22.56 20.09
N GLU A 283 -0.90 23.53 20.84
CA GLU A 283 -1.93 23.36 21.87
C GLU A 283 -3.30 22.95 21.31
N VAL A 284 -3.53 23.10 19.99
CA VAL A 284 -4.83 22.77 19.36
C VAL A 284 -4.82 21.40 18.68
N ILE A 285 -3.66 20.76 18.57
CA ILE A 285 -3.50 19.42 18.02
C ILE A 285 -3.97 18.42 19.07
N ASN A 286 -4.93 17.56 18.72
CA ASN A 286 -5.49 16.52 19.60
C ASN A 286 -6.11 17.04 20.91
N SER A 287 -6.43 18.33 21.01
CA SER A 287 -6.87 18.97 22.25
C SER A 287 -8.19 19.71 22.06
N ASP A 288 -9.11 19.49 23.00
CA ASP A 288 -10.40 20.18 23.12
C ASP A 288 -10.40 21.25 24.23
N GLN A 289 -9.23 21.57 24.79
CA GLN A 289 -9.11 22.47 25.94
C GLN A 289 -9.16 23.96 25.54
N TYR A 290 -8.70 24.28 24.33
CA TYR A 290 -8.55 25.66 23.87
C TYR A 290 -9.51 25.96 22.72
N GLN A 291 -9.87 27.23 22.55
CA GLN A 291 -10.54 27.71 21.34
C GLN A 291 -9.51 28.30 20.38
N TRP A 292 -9.68 28.06 19.08
CA TRP A 292 -8.73 28.54 18.07
C TRP A 292 -9.45 29.26 16.95
N ASN A 293 -9.00 30.48 16.66
CA ASN A 293 -9.37 31.21 15.46
C ASN A 293 -8.27 31.04 14.41
N PRO A 294 -8.50 30.24 13.34
CA PRO A 294 -7.49 30.03 12.30
C PRO A 294 -7.31 31.27 11.42
N PHE A 295 -8.30 32.15 11.25
CA PHE A 295 -8.14 33.33 10.37
C PHE A 295 -7.18 34.38 10.94
N GLU A 296 -7.14 34.51 12.28
CA GLU A 296 -6.19 35.40 12.97
C GLU A 296 -4.99 34.64 13.56
N ASN A 297 -5.00 33.31 13.44
CA ASN A 297 -4.13 32.38 14.15
C ASN A 297 -3.97 32.72 15.65
N LYS A 298 -5.09 32.77 16.39
CA LYS A 298 -5.11 33.08 17.83
C LYS A 298 -5.75 31.98 18.64
N VAL A 299 -5.13 31.66 19.77
CA VAL A 299 -5.62 30.66 20.73
C VAL A 299 -6.17 31.36 21.97
N TYR A 300 -7.27 30.82 22.48
CA TYR A 300 -7.94 31.31 23.67
C TYR A 300 -8.10 30.18 24.68
N ASP A 301 -7.73 30.46 25.93
CA ASP A 301 -8.18 29.70 27.08
C ASP A 301 -9.41 30.43 27.65
N GLN A 302 -10.58 29.80 27.49
CA GLN A 302 -11.88 30.41 27.75
C GLN A 302 -12.06 31.72 26.95
N SER A 303 -12.02 32.88 27.61
CA SER A 303 -12.14 34.19 26.98
C SER A 303 -10.81 34.93 26.79
N ASN A 304 -9.72 34.41 27.37
CA ASN A 304 -8.43 35.08 27.40
C ASN A 304 -7.56 34.59 26.25
N SER A 305 -7.03 35.53 25.46
CA SER A 305 -6.03 35.20 24.44
C SER A 305 -4.75 34.73 25.13
N ILE A 306 -4.20 33.62 24.67
CA ILE A 306 -2.93 33.08 25.18
C ILE A 306 -1.86 33.11 24.08
N THR A 307 -0.60 33.16 24.50
CA THR A 307 0.53 32.91 23.62
C THR A 307 0.69 31.40 23.46
N PHE A 308 0.97 30.96 22.24
CA PHE A 308 1.17 29.55 21.91
C PHE A 308 2.53 29.35 21.25
N LYS A 309 2.93 28.08 21.09
CA LYS A 309 4.05 27.70 20.24
C LYS A 309 3.54 27.05 18.98
N ASN A 310 4.13 27.41 17.84
CA ASN A 310 3.88 26.69 16.62
C ASN A 310 4.34 25.24 16.77
N GLU A 311 3.64 24.31 16.12
CA GLU A 311 4.19 23.00 15.84
C GLU A 311 5.56 23.17 15.16
N PRO A 312 6.64 22.53 15.64
CA PRO A 312 7.91 22.49 14.91
C PRO A 312 7.71 21.87 13.51
N ASP A 313 8.69 22.00 12.61
CA ASP A 313 8.68 21.44 11.23
C ASP A 313 8.66 19.89 11.13
N THR A 314 8.09 19.22 12.14
CA THR A 314 7.92 17.78 12.33
C THR A 314 7.40 17.09 11.07
N ARG A 315 6.40 17.68 10.39
CA ARG A 315 5.86 17.13 9.13
C ARG A 315 6.93 17.03 8.05
N TYR A 316 7.73 18.08 7.89
CA TYR A 316 8.79 18.12 6.88
C TYR A 316 9.98 17.26 7.28
N GLU A 317 10.27 17.14 8.57
CA GLU A 317 11.26 16.19 9.09
C GLU A 317 10.89 14.74 8.74
N HIS A 318 9.62 14.34 8.93
CA HIS A 318 9.14 13.03 8.49
C HIS A 318 9.32 12.81 6.98
N LEU A 319 8.96 13.80 6.15
CA LEU A 319 9.16 13.72 4.69
C LEU A 319 10.65 13.57 4.32
N LEU A 320 11.53 14.33 4.97
CA LEU A 320 12.97 14.28 4.73
C LEU A 320 13.57 12.93 5.18
N ASN A 321 13.12 12.39 6.31
CA ASN A 321 13.55 11.09 6.81
C ASN A 321 13.15 9.97 5.84
N ILE A 322 11.92 10.01 5.29
CA ILE A 322 11.48 9.06 4.25
C ILE A 322 12.37 9.19 3.01
N PHE A 323 12.67 10.42 2.57
CA PHE A 323 13.55 10.63 1.41
C PHE A 323 14.94 10.01 1.62
N HIS A 324 15.59 10.27 2.77
CA HIS A 324 16.89 9.68 3.07
C HIS A 324 16.84 8.15 3.16
N ALA A 325 15.81 7.59 3.81
CA ALA A 325 15.62 6.14 3.90
C ALA A 325 15.46 5.49 2.52
N MET A 326 14.70 6.11 1.61
CA MET A 326 14.51 5.63 0.24
C MET A 326 15.81 5.73 -0.58
N GLN A 327 16.60 6.78 -0.39
CA GLN A 327 17.89 6.96 -1.07
C GLN A 327 18.90 5.86 -0.70
N MET A 328 18.85 5.36 0.53
CA MET A 328 19.75 4.27 0.98
C MET A 328 19.57 2.96 0.18
N ILE A 329 18.46 2.79 -0.53
CA ILE A 329 18.15 1.60 -1.34
C ILE A 329 18.84 1.65 -2.72
N ASP A 330 19.11 2.84 -3.25
CA ASP A 330 19.60 3.04 -4.62
C ASP A 330 20.87 2.22 -4.94
N PRO A 331 21.92 2.18 -4.08
CA PRO A 331 23.16 1.43 -4.36
C PRO A 331 22.98 -0.09 -4.42
N TYR A 332 21.83 -0.60 -4.01
CA TYR A 332 21.50 -2.02 -3.91
C TYR A 332 20.54 -2.50 -5.00
N SER A 333 20.14 -1.59 -5.91
CA SER A 333 19.12 -1.82 -6.94
C SER A 333 19.69 -1.66 -8.36
N PRO A 334 20.63 -2.52 -8.81
CA PRO A 334 21.32 -2.33 -10.08
C PRO A 334 20.38 -2.36 -11.30
N GLN A 335 19.29 -3.12 -11.22
CA GLN A 335 18.30 -3.22 -12.31
C GLN A 335 17.41 -1.96 -12.41
N TYR A 336 17.14 -1.30 -11.27
CA TYR A 336 16.34 -0.09 -11.16
C TYR A 336 17.02 0.92 -10.20
N PRO A 337 18.07 1.63 -10.68
CA PRO A 337 18.97 2.39 -9.80
C PRO A 337 18.34 3.57 -9.07
N THR A 338 17.18 4.06 -9.51
CA THR A 338 16.51 5.22 -8.92
C THR A 338 15.14 4.84 -8.35
N TYR A 339 14.68 5.56 -7.32
CA TYR A 339 13.33 5.41 -6.78
C TYR A 339 12.26 5.52 -7.87
N ILE A 340 12.43 6.48 -8.80
CA ILE A 340 11.50 6.70 -9.91
C ILE A 340 11.41 5.46 -10.80
N GLN A 341 12.54 4.87 -11.20
CA GLN A 341 12.52 3.63 -12.00
C GLN A 341 11.93 2.45 -11.24
N ARG A 342 12.23 2.29 -9.94
CA ARG A 342 11.62 1.24 -9.11
C ARG A 342 10.10 1.37 -9.08
N LYS A 343 9.57 2.58 -8.91
CA LYS A 343 8.12 2.83 -8.91
C LYS A 343 7.49 2.69 -10.28
N PHE A 344 8.01 3.34 -11.32
CA PHE A 344 7.39 3.34 -12.64
C PHE A 344 7.59 2.02 -13.40
N GLU A 345 8.83 1.55 -13.51
CA GLU A 345 9.15 0.37 -14.33
C GLU A 345 8.98 -0.94 -13.57
N GLY A 346 9.31 -0.94 -12.26
CA GLY A 346 9.22 -2.14 -11.42
C GLY A 346 7.82 -2.39 -10.88
N GLU A 347 7.26 -1.44 -10.12
CA GLU A 347 5.99 -1.63 -9.40
C GLU A 347 4.76 -1.32 -10.26
N MET A 348 4.70 -0.13 -10.89
CA MET A 348 3.55 0.31 -11.66
C MET A 348 3.49 -0.33 -13.05
N GLU A 349 4.64 -0.78 -13.55
CA GLU A 349 4.83 -1.32 -14.91
C GLU A 349 4.30 -0.37 -16.00
N MET A 350 4.56 0.92 -15.84
CA MET A 350 4.17 1.96 -16.78
C MET A 350 5.37 2.86 -17.12
N PRO A 351 5.66 3.13 -18.41
CA PRO A 351 6.73 4.05 -18.76
C PRO A 351 6.44 5.45 -18.23
N GLN A 352 7.41 6.04 -17.52
CA GLN A 352 7.25 7.38 -16.93
C GLN A 352 6.83 8.43 -17.98
N GLU A 353 7.46 8.41 -19.15
CA GLU A 353 7.15 9.36 -20.25
C GLU A 353 5.70 9.24 -20.74
N GLU A 354 5.14 8.02 -20.78
CA GLU A 354 3.75 7.81 -21.17
C GLU A 354 2.78 8.32 -20.10
N VAL A 355 3.10 8.10 -18.83
CA VAL A 355 2.30 8.59 -17.70
C VAL A 355 2.34 10.13 -17.65
N GLU A 356 3.52 10.74 -17.76
CA GLU A 356 3.66 12.20 -17.81
C GLU A 356 2.85 12.79 -18.98
N LYS A 357 2.95 12.20 -20.17
CA LYS A 357 2.18 12.62 -21.33
C LYS A 357 0.67 12.48 -21.10
N LEU A 358 0.22 11.41 -20.44
CA LEU A 358 -1.18 11.22 -20.06
C LEU A 358 -1.66 12.34 -19.14
N PHE A 359 -0.89 12.66 -18.08
CA PHE A 359 -1.19 13.76 -17.17
C PHE A 359 -1.24 15.09 -17.89
N ILE A 360 -0.22 15.45 -18.67
CA ILE A 360 -0.18 16.71 -19.44
C ILE A 360 -1.40 16.82 -20.35
N ASN A 361 -1.69 15.77 -21.14
CA ASN A 361 -2.84 15.78 -22.04
C ASN A 361 -4.17 15.97 -21.29
N PHE A 362 -4.31 15.33 -20.13
CA PHE A 362 -5.53 15.43 -19.34
C PHE A 362 -5.69 16.82 -18.71
N VAL A 363 -4.68 17.31 -17.97
CA VAL A 363 -4.76 18.59 -17.25
C VAL A 363 -4.82 19.80 -18.19
N THR A 364 -4.30 19.67 -19.42
CA THR A 364 -4.37 20.73 -20.44
C THR A 364 -5.58 20.63 -21.37
N ALA A 365 -6.44 19.62 -21.21
CA ALA A 365 -7.59 19.43 -22.07
C ALA A 365 -8.57 20.62 -21.99
N PRO A 366 -9.05 21.18 -23.11
CA PRO A 366 -9.95 22.34 -23.10
C PRO A 366 -11.28 22.06 -22.38
N GLN A 367 -11.67 20.80 -22.25
CA GLN A 367 -12.85 20.34 -21.52
C GLN A 367 -12.74 20.65 -20.02
N ILE A 368 -11.54 20.61 -19.42
CA ILE A 368 -11.34 20.95 -18.00
C ILE A 368 -11.85 22.36 -17.71
N LYS A 369 -11.52 23.33 -18.57
CA LYS A 369 -12.01 24.71 -18.45
C LYS A 369 -13.53 24.79 -18.55
N GLN A 370 -14.15 23.94 -19.37
CA GLN A 370 -15.61 23.89 -19.51
C GLN A 370 -16.27 23.34 -18.25
N VAL A 371 -15.70 22.28 -17.66
CA VAL A 371 -16.15 21.71 -16.37
C VAL A 371 -15.98 22.73 -15.24
N ALA A 372 -14.82 23.39 -15.13
CA ALA A 372 -14.58 24.44 -14.15
C ALA A 372 -15.60 25.59 -14.25
N ASN A 373 -15.91 26.04 -15.48
CA ASN A 373 -16.93 27.07 -15.71
C ASN A 373 -18.33 26.59 -15.29
N LEU A 374 -18.66 25.31 -15.52
CA LEU A 374 -19.92 24.72 -15.07
C LEU A 374 -20.01 24.68 -13.54
N ILE A 375 -18.92 24.29 -12.86
CA ILE A 375 -18.85 24.28 -11.40
C ILE A 375 -19.04 25.69 -10.84
N SER A 376 -18.30 26.68 -11.37
CA SER A 376 -18.42 28.08 -10.93
C SER A 376 -19.85 28.62 -11.10
N LYS A 377 -20.51 28.32 -12.24
CA LYS A 377 -21.92 28.67 -12.46
C LYS A 377 -22.85 28.02 -11.44
N ARG A 378 -22.62 26.75 -11.11
CA ARG A 378 -23.42 26.01 -10.11
C ARG A 378 -23.23 26.53 -8.70
N LEU A 379 -22.01 26.91 -8.33
CA LEU A 379 -21.69 27.48 -7.03
C LEU A 379 -22.18 28.94 -6.89
N GLY A 380 -22.40 29.63 -8.01
CA GLY A 380 -22.80 31.05 -8.01
C GLY A 380 -21.67 32.00 -7.59
N ARG A 381 -20.42 31.54 -7.63
CA ARG A 381 -19.22 32.29 -7.23
C ARG A 381 -18.00 31.87 -8.07
N PRO A 382 -16.92 32.67 -8.09
CA PRO A 382 -15.62 32.22 -8.57
C PRO A 382 -15.15 30.96 -7.80
N LEU A 383 -14.33 30.15 -8.46
CA LEU A 383 -13.73 28.98 -7.83
C LEU A 383 -12.70 29.40 -6.78
N GLU A 384 -12.74 28.73 -5.64
CA GLU A 384 -11.77 28.78 -4.57
C GLU A 384 -10.81 27.58 -4.72
N PRO A 385 -9.58 27.61 -4.14
CA PRO A 385 -8.61 26.53 -4.30
C PRO A 385 -9.13 25.14 -3.90
N PHE A 386 -9.97 25.07 -2.88
CA PHE A 386 -10.56 23.83 -2.39
C PHE A 386 -11.71 23.29 -3.27
N ASP A 387 -12.13 24.02 -4.30
CA ASP A 387 -13.13 23.54 -5.27
C ASP A 387 -12.61 22.41 -6.17
N ILE A 388 -11.30 22.11 -6.13
CA ILE A 388 -10.76 20.86 -6.68
C ILE A 388 -11.47 19.62 -6.09
N TRP A 389 -12.04 19.74 -4.89
CA TRP A 389 -12.83 18.66 -4.26
C TRP A 389 -14.35 18.79 -4.44
N TYR A 390 -14.83 19.60 -5.38
CA TYR A 390 -16.26 19.75 -5.66
C TYR A 390 -16.96 18.39 -5.84
N ASP A 391 -18.01 18.13 -5.03
CA ASP A 391 -18.72 16.85 -5.00
C ASP A 391 -20.13 16.91 -5.64
N GLY A 392 -20.50 18.06 -6.22
CA GLY A 392 -21.87 18.34 -6.67
C GLY A 392 -22.30 17.70 -7.99
N PHE A 393 -21.45 16.88 -8.61
CA PHE A 393 -21.85 16.04 -9.75
C PHE A 393 -22.38 14.67 -9.33
N LYS A 394 -22.16 14.21 -8.10
CA LYS A 394 -22.59 12.87 -7.69
C LYS A 394 -24.09 12.82 -7.48
N SER A 395 -24.75 11.78 -8.01
CA SER A 395 -26.20 11.64 -7.84
C SER A 395 -26.63 11.42 -6.38
N ARG A 396 -25.78 10.80 -5.55
CA ARG A 396 -26.02 10.69 -4.11
C ARG A 396 -26.17 12.04 -3.40
N SER A 397 -25.67 13.14 -3.96
CA SER A 397 -25.86 14.48 -3.40
C SER A 397 -27.34 14.93 -3.38
N THR A 398 -28.23 14.21 -4.09
CA THR A 398 -29.68 14.47 -4.07
C THR A 398 -30.44 13.60 -3.06
N ILE A 399 -29.80 12.63 -2.41
CA ILE A 399 -30.39 11.79 -1.36
C ILE A 399 -29.76 12.20 -0.02
N SER A 400 -30.58 12.35 1.02
CA SER A 400 -30.02 12.66 2.36
C SER A 400 -29.12 11.52 2.84
N GLU A 401 -27.90 11.86 3.25
CA GLU A 401 -26.94 10.92 3.84
C GLU A 401 -27.49 10.25 5.11
N ASP A 402 -28.36 10.94 5.87
CA ASP A 402 -29.01 10.38 7.06
C ASP A 402 -29.92 9.21 6.70
N LEU A 403 -30.67 9.31 5.60
CA LEU A 403 -31.56 8.24 5.13
C LEU A 403 -30.75 7.02 4.66
N LEU A 404 -29.64 7.26 3.95
CA LEU A 404 -28.74 6.19 3.52
C LEU A 404 -28.10 5.53 4.73
N THR A 405 -27.66 6.32 5.71
CA THR A 405 -27.07 5.85 6.96
C THR A 405 -28.05 5.04 7.81
N GLU A 406 -29.31 5.46 7.91
CA GLU A 406 -30.34 4.68 8.61
C GLU A 406 -30.52 3.31 7.93
N LYS A 407 -30.60 3.29 6.60
CA LYS A 407 -30.75 2.04 5.83
C LYS A 407 -29.53 1.13 5.98
N THR A 408 -28.31 1.65 5.87
CA THR A 408 -27.10 0.84 6.00
C THR A 408 -26.92 0.34 7.42
N ARG A 409 -27.19 1.14 8.46
CA ARG A 409 -27.11 0.68 9.87
C ARG A 409 -28.11 -0.44 10.16
N LYS A 410 -29.31 -0.37 9.58
CA LYS A 410 -30.32 -1.42 9.69
C LYS A 410 -29.89 -2.72 9.00
N LEU A 411 -29.22 -2.61 7.85
CA LEU A 411 -28.76 -3.78 7.08
C LEU A 411 -27.46 -4.38 7.65
N PHE A 412 -26.60 -3.52 8.20
CA PHE A 412 -25.25 -3.83 8.67
C PHE A 412 -25.03 -3.37 10.12
N PRO A 413 -25.78 -3.91 11.10
CA PRO A 413 -25.64 -3.54 12.50
C PRO A 413 -24.31 -3.99 13.12
N ASN A 414 -23.61 -4.96 12.51
CA ASN A 414 -22.34 -5.50 12.99
C ASN A 414 -21.57 -6.22 11.87
N THR A 415 -20.33 -6.63 12.15
CA THR A 415 -19.43 -7.37 11.23
C THR A 415 -20.05 -8.64 10.67
N THR A 416 -20.77 -9.41 11.50
CA THR A 416 -21.42 -10.67 11.08
C THR A 416 -22.51 -10.42 10.04
N ALA A 417 -23.30 -9.35 10.20
CA ALA A 417 -24.31 -8.98 9.22
C ALA A 417 -23.70 -8.61 7.87
N VAL A 418 -22.57 -7.88 7.87
CA VAL A 418 -21.81 -7.56 6.66
C VAL A 418 -21.30 -8.83 5.99
N GLN A 419 -20.61 -9.71 6.74
CA GLN A 419 -20.06 -10.98 6.26
C GLN A 419 -21.12 -11.83 5.56
N ASN A 420 -22.29 -11.98 6.20
CA ASN A 420 -23.39 -12.79 5.66
C ASN A 420 -24.05 -12.17 4.42
N TYR A 421 -23.89 -10.86 4.21
CA TYR A 421 -24.48 -10.16 3.08
C TYR A 421 -23.58 -10.10 1.84
N LEU A 422 -22.27 -10.33 1.98
CA LEU A 422 -21.32 -10.31 0.86
C LEU A 422 -21.73 -11.18 -0.35
N PRO A 423 -22.26 -12.42 -0.19
CA PRO A 423 -22.68 -13.21 -1.35
C PRO A 423 -23.86 -12.59 -2.10
N THR A 424 -24.73 -11.86 -1.40
CA THR A 424 -25.84 -11.11 -2.00
C THR A 424 -25.31 -9.96 -2.84
N ILE A 425 -24.28 -9.24 -2.38
CA ILE A 425 -23.62 -8.18 -3.16
C ILE A 425 -23.11 -8.76 -4.50
N LEU A 426 -22.35 -9.85 -4.46
CA LEU A 426 -21.83 -10.47 -5.69
C LEU A 426 -22.93 -10.97 -6.62
N THR A 427 -23.99 -11.58 -6.07
CA THR A 427 -25.13 -12.03 -6.89
C THR A 427 -25.82 -10.86 -7.58
N LYS A 428 -25.99 -9.72 -6.89
CA LYS A 428 -26.53 -8.49 -7.50
C LYS A 428 -25.62 -7.90 -8.59
N LEU A 429 -24.31 -8.13 -8.49
CA LEU A 429 -23.34 -7.73 -9.52
C LEU A 429 -23.29 -8.70 -10.72
N GLY A 430 -24.01 -9.82 -10.65
CA GLY A 430 -24.14 -10.79 -11.74
C GLY A 430 -23.33 -12.08 -11.58
N PHE A 431 -22.70 -12.30 -10.42
CA PHE A 431 -22.02 -13.57 -10.16
C PHE A 431 -23.03 -14.69 -9.92
N GLU A 432 -22.70 -15.89 -10.38
CA GLU A 432 -23.44 -17.09 -9.99
C GLU A 432 -23.34 -17.33 -8.48
N LYS A 433 -24.44 -17.78 -7.87
CA LYS A 433 -24.52 -17.98 -6.42
C LYS A 433 -23.41 -18.90 -5.88
N ALA A 434 -23.06 -19.95 -6.63
CA ALA A 434 -21.99 -20.88 -6.24
C ALA A 434 -20.63 -20.16 -6.17
N LYS A 435 -20.27 -19.41 -7.23
CA LYS A 435 -19.02 -18.65 -7.27
C LYS A 435 -18.99 -17.51 -6.24
N ALA A 436 -20.11 -16.84 -6.03
CA ALA A 436 -20.24 -15.81 -4.98
C ALA A 436 -19.94 -16.38 -3.59
N ASN A 437 -20.49 -17.54 -3.26
CA ASN A 437 -20.22 -18.21 -1.99
C ASN A 437 -18.77 -18.69 -1.88
N GLU A 438 -18.20 -19.21 -2.96
CA GLU A 438 -16.80 -19.65 -3.00
C GLU A 438 -15.85 -18.48 -2.70
N ILE A 439 -16.01 -17.35 -3.40
CA ILE A 439 -15.18 -16.15 -3.19
C ILE A 439 -15.32 -15.67 -1.74
N VAL A 440 -16.55 -15.50 -1.25
CA VAL A 440 -16.79 -14.99 0.10
C VAL A 440 -16.27 -15.93 1.19
N SER A 441 -16.20 -17.25 0.94
CA SER A 441 -15.63 -18.20 1.90
C SER A 441 -14.15 -17.95 2.21
N ARG A 442 -13.46 -17.17 1.37
CA ARG A 442 -12.04 -16.80 1.47
C ARG A 442 -11.84 -15.35 1.90
N ILE A 443 -12.91 -14.69 2.37
CA ILE A 443 -12.88 -13.28 2.81
C ILE A 443 -13.43 -13.19 4.23
N THR A 444 -12.69 -12.53 5.12
CA THR A 444 -13.10 -12.25 6.49
C THR A 444 -13.35 -10.76 6.68
N VAL A 445 -14.52 -10.38 7.21
CA VAL A 445 -14.85 -8.99 7.54
C VAL A 445 -14.34 -8.64 8.93
N ASP A 446 -13.55 -7.57 9.02
CA ASP A 446 -13.01 -7.04 10.26
C ASP A 446 -13.44 -5.57 10.46
N ALA A 447 -13.84 -5.21 11.69
CA ALA A 447 -14.11 -3.82 12.04
C ALA A 447 -12.80 -3.05 12.25
N SER A 448 -12.59 -1.96 11.51
CA SER A 448 -11.37 -1.14 11.59
C SER A 448 -11.48 0.00 12.60
N ARG A 449 -10.36 0.40 13.22
CA ARG A 449 -10.26 1.66 13.98
C ARG A 449 -10.40 2.89 13.07
N GLY A 450 -9.65 2.88 11.96
CA GLY A 450 -9.64 3.93 10.95
C GLY A 450 -10.63 3.68 9.81
N ALA A 451 -10.35 4.23 8.64
CA ALA A 451 -11.15 4.04 7.43
C ALA A 451 -11.27 2.55 7.02
N GLY A 452 -10.21 1.77 7.29
CA GLY A 452 -10.10 0.37 6.88
C GLY A 452 -9.68 0.27 5.41
N HIS A 453 -8.95 -0.80 5.08
CA HIS A 453 -8.53 -1.14 3.72
C HIS A 453 -8.56 -2.65 3.52
N ALA A 454 -8.80 -3.08 2.29
CA ALA A 454 -8.63 -4.44 1.86
C ALA A 454 -7.19 -4.92 2.15
N TRP A 455 -7.07 -6.14 2.64
CA TRP A 455 -5.79 -6.82 2.77
C TRP A 455 -5.89 -8.19 2.09
N GLY A 456 -5.16 -8.37 0.98
CA GLY A 456 -5.16 -9.62 0.23
C GLY A 456 -4.49 -10.77 0.98
N SER A 457 -4.91 -12.00 0.73
CA SER A 457 -4.12 -13.15 1.16
C SER A 457 -2.97 -13.39 0.18
N GLU A 458 -1.85 -13.88 0.71
CA GLU A 458 -0.65 -14.16 -0.06
C GLU A 458 -0.45 -15.65 -0.34
N MET A 459 -1.35 -16.54 0.11
CA MET A 459 -1.27 -17.99 -0.17
C MET A 459 -2.64 -18.65 -0.22
N HIS A 460 -2.73 -19.76 -0.94
CA HIS A 460 -3.91 -20.62 -0.92
C HIS A 460 -4.21 -21.14 0.50
N GLY A 461 -5.50 -21.16 0.85
CA GLY A 461 -6.00 -21.63 2.14
C GLY A 461 -6.07 -20.57 3.23
N ASP A 462 -5.60 -19.35 2.99
CA ASP A 462 -5.76 -18.21 3.89
C ASP A 462 -6.81 -17.21 3.35
N ASN A 463 -7.31 -16.36 4.25
CA ASN A 463 -8.42 -15.45 3.96
C ASN A 463 -7.94 -14.02 3.77
N ALA A 464 -8.41 -13.37 2.70
CA ALA A 464 -8.31 -11.93 2.57
C ALA A 464 -9.14 -11.23 3.66
N ARG A 465 -8.75 -10.02 4.07
CA ARG A 465 -9.44 -9.22 5.08
C ARG A 465 -10.15 -8.03 4.43
N LEU A 466 -11.46 -7.97 4.62
CA LEU A 466 -12.26 -6.78 4.36
C LEU A 466 -12.31 -5.95 5.64
N ARG A 467 -11.39 -4.98 5.77
CA ARG A 467 -11.39 -4.07 6.92
C ARG A 467 -12.19 -2.81 6.58
N THR A 468 -13.18 -2.50 7.40
CA THR A 468 -14.02 -1.32 7.21
C THR A 468 -14.58 -0.82 8.55
N ARG A 469 -14.92 0.47 8.61
CA ARG A 469 -15.43 1.08 9.84
C ARG A 469 -16.84 0.60 10.14
N ILE A 470 -16.99 -0.11 11.26
CA ILE A 470 -18.28 -0.59 11.78
C ILE A 470 -18.37 -0.12 13.22
N GLY A 471 -19.09 0.97 13.46
CA GLY A 471 -19.26 1.55 14.80
C GLY A 471 -20.29 0.80 15.64
N GLU A 472 -20.44 1.20 16.90
CA GLU A 472 -21.41 0.60 17.85
C GLU A 472 -22.86 0.66 17.35
N LYS A 473 -23.20 1.68 16.55
CA LYS A 473 -24.52 1.85 15.93
C LYS A 473 -24.67 1.11 14.59
N GLY A 474 -23.70 0.30 14.20
CA GLY A 474 -23.58 -0.30 12.87
C GLY A 474 -22.87 0.59 11.86
N MET A 475 -22.81 0.10 10.62
CA MET A 475 -22.13 0.75 9.50
C MET A 475 -22.99 1.90 8.92
N ASP A 476 -22.47 3.12 8.95
CA ASP A 476 -23.09 4.25 8.24
C ASP A 476 -22.85 4.17 6.73
N TYR A 477 -23.47 5.09 5.97
CA TYR A 477 -23.38 5.03 4.51
C TYR A 477 -21.96 5.27 3.99
N LYS A 478 -21.19 6.13 4.66
CA LYS A 478 -19.78 6.37 4.30
C LYS A 478 -18.96 5.08 4.47
N GLY A 479 -19.08 4.42 5.62
CA GLY A 479 -18.45 3.13 5.89
C GLY A 479 -18.86 2.07 4.87
N TYR A 480 -20.13 2.01 4.49
CA TYR A 480 -20.64 1.12 3.46
C TYR A 480 -20.05 1.39 2.07
N ASN A 481 -20.02 2.65 1.63
CA ASN A 481 -19.47 3.03 0.33
C ASN A 481 -17.99 2.63 0.21
N ILE A 482 -17.22 2.81 1.30
CA ILE A 482 -15.82 2.34 1.39
C ILE A 482 -15.78 0.81 1.39
N ALA A 483 -16.59 0.13 2.21
CA ALA A 483 -16.61 -1.33 2.28
C ALA A 483 -16.88 -2.00 0.92
N VAL A 484 -17.76 -1.42 0.09
CA VAL A 484 -18.04 -1.92 -1.26
C VAL A 484 -16.83 -1.78 -2.18
N HIS A 485 -16.08 -0.69 -2.08
CA HIS A 485 -14.83 -0.50 -2.81
C HIS A 485 -13.77 -1.54 -2.38
N GLU A 486 -13.52 -1.63 -1.08
CA GLU A 486 -12.56 -2.57 -0.50
C GLU A 486 -12.94 -4.04 -0.77
N PHE A 487 -14.24 -4.36 -0.81
CA PHE A 487 -14.70 -5.69 -1.20
C PHE A 487 -14.37 -6.01 -2.66
N GLY A 488 -14.40 -5.02 -3.55
CA GLY A 488 -13.94 -5.17 -4.94
C GLY A 488 -12.46 -5.58 -5.02
N HIS A 489 -11.59 -4.98 -4.20
CA HIS A 489 -10.20 -5.42 -4.07
C HIS A 489 -10.09 -6.88 -3.58
N ASN A 490 -10.79 -7.25 -2.50
CA ASN A 490 -10.72 -8.62 -2.00
C ASN A 490 -11.22 -9.66 -3.01
N VAL A 491 -12.24 -9.31 -3.81
CA VAL A 491 -12.75 -10.18 -4.87
C VAL A 491 -11.70 -10.37 -5.96
N GLU A 492 -11.06 -9.30 -6.44
CA GLU A 492 -9.96 -9.39 -7.40
C GLU A 492 -8.83 -10.25 -6.84
N GLN A 493 -8.34 -9.94 -5.65
CA GLN A 493 -7.22 -10.64 -5.00
C GLN A 493 -7.51 -12.13 -4.81
N THR A 494 -8.76 -12.47 -4.46
CA THR A 494 -9.20 -13.87 -4.32
C THR A 494 -9.25 -14.57 -5.68
N LEU A 495 -9.79 -13.93 -6.70
CA LEU A 495 -9.85 -14.53 -8.04
C LEU A 495 -8.44 -14.69 -8.63
N SER A 496 -7.59 -13.68 -8.48
CA SER A 496 -6.24 -13.71 -9.04
C SER A 496 -5.32 -14.70 -8.34
N LEU A 497 -5.52 -14.94 -7.03
CA LEU A 497 -4.79 -15.98 -6.31
C LEU A 497 -5.26 -17.39 -6.66
N TYR A 498 -6.57 -17.63 -6.74
CA TYR A 498 -7.12 -18.99 -6.82
C TYR A 498 -7.52 -19.47 -8.22
N ASP A 499 -7.83 -18.55 -9.15
CA ASP A 499 -8.33 -18.90 -10.49
C ASP A 499 -7.27 -18.70 -11.60
N VAL A 500 -6.11 -18.12 -11.28
CA VAL A 500 -4.99 -17.94 -12.24
C VAL A 500 -4.04 -19.14 -12.18
N ASP A 501 -3.56 -19.58 -13.35
CA ASP A 501 -2.84 -20.85 -13.52
C ASP A 501 -1.56 -21.00 -12.67
N TYR A 502 -0.88 -19.89 -12.36
CA TYR A 502 0.40 -19.90 -11.67
C TYR A 502 0.39 -18.88 -10.53
N TYR A 503 0.86 -19.28 -9.36
CA TYR A 503 1.02 -18.39 -8.20
C TYR A 503 1.83 -17.14 -8.54
N MET A 504 2.88 -17.24 -9.36
CA MET A 504 3.67 -16.08 -9.78
C MET A 504 2.92 -15.09 -10.67
N LEU A 505 1.74 -15.45 -11.18
CA LEU A 505 0.85 -14.58 -11.94
C LEU A 505 -0.33 -14.06 -11.10
N LYS A 506 -0.35 -14.31 -9.78
CA LYS A 506 -1.39 -13.75 -8.92
C LYS A 506 -1.31 -12.23 -8.90
N GLY A 507 -2.46 -11.60 -8.73
CA GLY A 507 -2.63 -10.18 -8.98
C GLY A 507 -2.78 -9.87 -10.46
N ILE A 508 -3.63 -8.91 -10.76
CA ILE A 508 -3.68 -8.23 -12.05
C ILE A 508 -2.38 -7.42 -12.31
N PRO A 509 -2.10 -7.02 -13.57
CA PRO A 509 -0.78 -6.54 -13.98
C PRO A 509 -0.18 -5.42 -13.13
N ASN A 510 -1.02 -4.50 -12.63
CA ASN A 510 -0.62 -3.46 -11.69
C ASN A 510 -1.82 -2.95 -10.89
N THR A 511 -1.54 -2.12 -9.89
CA THR A 511 -2.54 -1.52 -8.97
C THR A 511 -3.63 -0.72 -9.68
N ALA A 512 -3.36 -0.12 -10.84
CA ALA A 512 -4.37 0.69 -11.54
C ALA A 512 -5.56 -0.15 -12.01
N PHE A 513 -5.34 -1.40 -12.40
CA PHE A 513 -6.45 -2.32 -12.71
C PHE A 513 -7.23 -2.69 -11.44
N THR A 514 -6.60 -2.68 -10.26
CA THR A 514 -7.21 -3.18 -9.01
C THR A 514 -8.15 -2.12 -8.51
N GLU A 515 -7.68 -0.88 -8.53
CA GLU A 515 -8.49 0.32 -8.35
C GLU A 515 -9.66 0.36 -9.33
N ALA A 516 -9.42 0.11 -10.63
CA ALA A 516 -10.50 0.12 -11.61
C ALA A 516 -11.61 -0.88 -11.29
N LEU A 517 -11.26 -2.10 -10.85
CA LEU A 517 -12.21 -3.11 -10.42
C LEU A 517 -12.95 -2.71 -9.13
N ALA A 518 -12.24 -2.17 -8.14
CA ALA A 518 -12.83 -1.66 -6.91
C ALA A 518 -13.83 -0.50 -7.18
N PHE A 519 -13.49 0.43 -8.09
CA PHE A 519 -14.39 1.51 -8.51
C PHE A 519 -15.62 1.00 -9.26
N ILE A 520 -15.54 -0.11 -10.00
CA ILE A 520 -16.72 -0.73 -10.63
C ILE A 520 -17.73 -1.19 -9.56
N PHE A 521 -17.25 -1.71 -8.44
CA PHE A 521 -18.10 -2.07 -7.30
C PHE A 521 -18.70 -0.81 -6.66
N GLN A 522 -17.83 0.14 -6.29
CA GLN A 522 -18.23 1.37 -5.59
C GLN A 522 -19.25 2.21 -6.39
N LYS A 523 -19.13 2.24 -7.72
CA LYS A 523 -20.07 2.92 -8.62
C LYS A 523 -21.51 2.39 -8.54
N ARG A 524 -21.70 1.16 -8.07
CA ARG A 524 -23.00 0.48 -7.96
C ARG A 524 -23.53 0.44 -6.52
N ASP A 525 -22.91 1.16 -5.60
CA ASP A 525 -23.24 1.15 -4.17
C ASP A 525 -24.74 1.37 -3.86
N LEU A 526 -25.41 2.31 -4.54
CA LEU A 526 -26.85 2.57 -4.39
C LEU A 526 -27.70 1.45 -4.99
N ASP A 527 -27.32 0.94 -6.16
CA ASP A 527 -28.03 -0.17 -6.82
C ASP A 527 -27.95 -1.44 -5.95
N LEU A 528 -26.82 -1.66 -5.27
CA LEU A 528 -26.62 -2.74 -4.30
C LEU A 528 -27.50 -2.62 -3.04
N LEU A 529 -27.94 -1.41 -2.70
CA LEU A 529 -28.95 -1.14 -1.67
C LEU A 529 -30.39 -1.16 -2.21
N ASP A 530 -30.61 -1.57 -3.47
CA ASP A 530 -31.91 -1.53 -4.15
C ASP A 530 -32.47 -0.09 -4.28
N ILE A 531 -31.59 0.91 -4.31
CA ILE A 531 -31.96 2.31 -4.54
C ILE A 531 -31.70 2.62 -6.00
N LYS A 532 -32.78 2.75 -6.78
CA LYS A 532 -32.68 3.09 -8.20
C LYS A 532 -32.52 4.60 -8.36
N ASP A 533 -31.49 4.98 -9.09
CA ASP A 533 -31.31 6.34 -9.59
C ASP A 533 -31.93 6.45 -10.98
N ASN A 534 -33.14 7.03 -11.05
CA ASN A 534 -33.90 7.20 -12.29
C ASN A 534 -33.51 8.47 -13.07
N ASN A 535 -32.45 9.18 -12.67
CA ASN A 535 -32.00 10.37 -13.36
C ASN A 535 -31.43 10.01 -14.74
N SER A 536 -32.03 10.52 -15.82
CA SER A 536 -31.54 10.30 -17.19
C SER A 536 -30.13 10.85 -17.41
N GLU A 537 -29.75 11.88 -16.63
CA GLU A 537 -28.44 12.52 -16.70
C GLU A 537 -27.38 11.84 -15.82
N LYS A 538 -27.71 10.76 -15.11
CA LYS A 538 -26.78 10.08 -14.18
C LYS A 538 -25.42 9.78 -14.82
N PHE A 539 -25.44 9.26 -16.04
CA PHE A 539 -24.21 8.95 -16.77
C PHE A 539 -23.39 10.20 -17.08
N HIS A 540 -24.03 11.26 -17.58
CA HIS A 540 -23.38 12.53 -17.88
C HIS A 540 -22.79 13.19 -16.63
N MET A 541 -23.54 13.20 -15.53
CA MET A 541 -23.07 13.72 -14.24
C MET A 541 -21.89 12.92 -13.70
N MET A 542 -21.92 11.59 -13.77
CA MET A 542 -20.79 10.75 -13.39
C MET A 542 -19.56 10.99 -14.28
N THR A 543 -19.72 11.23 -15.58
CA THR A 543 -18.60 11.61 -16.44
C THR A 543 -17.96 12.92 -15.99
N LEU A 544 -18.76 13.93 -15.64
CA LEU A 544 -18.26 15.21 -15.12
C LEU A 544 -17.57 15.03 -13.76
N ASP A 545 -18.13 14.21 -12.88
CA ASP A 545 -17.54 13.86 -11.58
C ASP A 545 -16.16 13.20 -11.76
N ASN A 546 -16.06 12.21 -12.63
CA ASN A 546 -14.78 11.53 -12.91
C ASN A 546 -13.76 12.49 -13.53
N VAL A 547 -14.16 13.34 -14.48
CA VAL A 547 -13.27 14.33 -15.09
C VAL A 547 -12.73 15.29 -14.03
N TRP A 548 -13.57 15.77 -13.12
CA TRP A 548 -13.13 16.70 -12.09
C TRP A 548 -12.34 16.02 -10.98
N ALA A 549 -12.71 14.80 -10.57
CA ALA A 549 -11.99 14.06 -9.53
C ALA A 549 -10.59 13.61 -9.98
N CYS A 550 -10.37 13.42 -11.29
CA CYS A 550 -9.06 13.14 -11.87
C CYS A 550 -8.18 14.38 -12.07
N TYR A 551 -8.77 15.59 -12.06
CA TYR A 551 -8.05 16.86 -12.23
C TYR A 551 -7.62 17.40 -10.86
#